data_AF-A0A6P7X201-F1
#
_entry.id   AF-A0A6P7X201-F1
#
_cell.length_a   1.000
_cell.length_b   1.000
_cell.length_c   1.000
_cell.angle_alpha   90.00
_cell.angle_beta   90.00
_cell.angle_gamma   90.00
#
_symmetry.space_group_name_H-M   'P 1'
#
loop_
_entity.id
_entity.type
_entity.pdbx_description
1 polymer ?
#
loop_
_entity_poly.entity_id
_entity_poly.type
_entity_poly.pdbx_seq_one_letter_code
_entity_poly.pdbx_strand_id
1 'polypeptide(L)'
;MALPSEEKGAQSQKSWIEGVFFKRECAKVIPSSRDPHRCLAGCQVCQNLIRCCCGRLIGDHTNLDYSWPVYLSTQETEDEEWNVQKHTKTSPTDAFGTINFQDGDHTHHAKYIRISYDTKLDQLLRLMVKEWQMELPKLVISVHGGIQSFKLPSKVKQVFSKGLVKAAETTGAWIVTEGINTGVSKHVGNALKVHACHCPRKICAIGIPPWGVIENQKDLVGKDVVCLYQTLGNPLSKLTTLNSMHSHFLLADDGTVGKYGNEKKLRRNLEKYISQQKIHTRMGQGVPVVGLVVEGGPNMILTVWEYVKETPPVPVVVCEGTGRAADILAFTHKHTADKG
;
A
#
# COMPACT_ATOMS: atom_id res chain seq x y z
N MET A 1 -11.40 -44.10 17.53
CA MET A 1 -11.72 -42.82 18.17
C MET A 1 -11.00 -41.74 17.37
N ALA A 2 -11.69 -41.08 16.45
CA ALA A 2 -11.09 -40.09 15.56
C ALA A 2 -11.09 -38.71 16.26
N LEU A 3 -9.95 -38.01 16.21
CA LEU A 3 -9.77 -36.68 16.79
C LEU A 3 -10.50 -35.63 15.93
N PRO A 4 -11.38 -34.79 16.51
CA PRO A 4 -11.88 -33.60 15.83
C PRO A 4 -11.13 -32.37 16.37
N SER A 5 -10.22 -31.74 15.60
CA SER A 5 -9.58 -30.50 16.08
C SER A 5 -9.10 -29.47 15.05
N GLU A 6 -9.28 -29.64 13.74
CA GLU A 6 -8.85 -28.60 12.78
C GLU A 6 -9.96 -27.64 12.31
N GLU A 7 -11.23 -28.09 12.23
CA GLU A 7 -12.32 -27.25 11.69
C GLU A 7 -12.77 -26.10 12.62
N LYS A 8 -12.69 -26.27 13.95
CA LYS A 8 -13.08 -25.20 14.91
C LYS A 8 -12.12 -24.00 14.89
N GLY A 9 -10.83 -24.22 14.58
CA GLY A 9 -9.83 -23.16 14.48
C GLY A 9 -10.07 -22.25 13.28
N ALA A 10 -10.34 -22.85 12.10
CA ALA A 10 -10.58 -22.11 10.87
C ALA A 10 -11.88 -21.29 10.91
N GLN A 11 -12.96 -21.83 11.50
CA GLN A 11 -14.23 -21.10 11.65
C GLN A 11 -14.10 -19.88 12.59
N SER A 12 -13.34 -20.03 13.69
CA SER A 12 -13.08 -18.96 14.66
C SER A 12 -12.21 -17.85 14.09
N GLN A 13 -11.27 -18.18 13.21
CA GLN A 13 -10.39 -17.24 12.53
C GLN A 13 -11.17 -16.35 11.54
N LYS A 14 -12.06 -16.95 10.74
CA LYS A 14 -12.92 -16.23 9.76
C LYS A 14 -13.81 -15.20 10.45
N SER A 15 -14.47 -15.60 11.54
CA SER A 15 -15.31 -14.69 12.33
C SER A 15 -14.54 -13.52 12.95
N TRP A 16 -13.24 -13.70 13.24
CA TRP A 16 -12.43 -12.64 13.85
C TRP A 16 -12.03 -11.57 12.84
N ILE A 17 -11.57 -11.94 11.64
CA ILE A 17 -11.16 -10.98 10.60
C ILE A 17 -12.34 -10.05 10.25
N GLU A 18 -13.52 -10.62 10.04
CA GLU A 18 -14.73 -9.85 9.69
C GLU A 18 -15.22 -8.94 10.82
N GLY A 19 -14.98 -9.32 12.08
CA GLY A 19 -15.35 -8.51 13.25
C GLY A 19 -14.37 -7.39 13.58
N VAL A 20 -13.15 -7.44 13.03
CA VAL A 20 -12.06 -6.52 13.40
C VAL A 20 -11.66 -5.58 12.27
N PHE A 21 -11.67 -6.05 11.03
CA PHE A 21 -11.21 -5.28 9.88
C PHE A 21 -12.39 -4.71 9.09
N PHE A 22 -12.30 -3.42 8.81
CA PHE A 22 -13.31 -2.66 8.09
C PHE A 22 -12.74 -2.16 6.76
N LYS A 23 -13.60 -1.98 5.77
CA LYS A 23 -13.35 -1.20 4.55
C LYS A 23 -14.03 0.16 4.65
N ARG A 24 -13.72 1.08 3.72
CA ARG A 24 -14.36 2.40 3.61
C ARG A 24 -14.97 2.60 2.23
N GLU A 25 -16.13 3.24 2.20
CA GLU A 25 -16.80 3.62 0.96
C GLU A 25 -17.30 5.06 1.07
N CYS A 26 -17.21 5.81 -0.03
CA CYS A 26 -17.69 7.19 -0.06
C CYS A 26 -19.22 7.22 0.15
N ALA A 27 -19.64 7.97 1.16
CA ALA A 27 -21.03 8.06 1.63
C ALA A 27 -21.67 9.43 1.37
N LYS A 28 -20.89 10.45 1.00
CA LYS A 28 -21.39 11.75 0.56
C LYS A 28 -20.70 12.18 -0.72
N VAL A 29 -21.48 12.53 -1.74
CA VAL A 29 -20.96 13.08 -3.00
C VAL A 29 -20.72 14.56 -2.82
N ILE A 30 -19.46 14.98 -3.02
CA ILE A 30 -19.08 16.39 -3.09
C ILE A 30 -18.41 16.59 -4.45
N PRO A 31 -18.99 17.36 -5.38
CA PRO A 31 -18.42 17.61 -6.69
C PRO A 31 -17.02 18.22 -6.61
N SER A 32 -16.09 17.73 -7.42
CA SER A 32 -14.77 18.32 -7.53
C SER A 32 -14.81 19.57 -8.40
N SER A 33 -14.29 20.69 -7.90
CA SER A 33 -14.15 21.95 -8.65
C SER A 33 -13.12 21.89 -9.79
N ARG A 34 -12.34 20.80 -9.90
CA ARG A 34 -11.23 20.68 -10.86
C ARG A 34 -11.65 20.28 -12.28
N ASP A 35 -12.90 19.83 -12.45
CA ASP A 35 -13.42 19.38 -13.75
C ASP A 35 -14.86 19.90 -13.96
N PRO A 36 -15.03 21.22 -14.17
CA PRO A 36 -16.35 21.82 -14.35
C PRO A 36 -16.94 21.39 -15.70
N HIS A 37 -17.97 20.56 -15.66
CA HIS A 37 -18.71 20.18 -16.86
C HIS A 37 -19.47 21.39 -17.44
N ARG A 38 -19.23 21.73 -18.71
CA ARG A 38 -19.79 22.92 -19.39
C ARG A 38 -21.14 22.66 -20.08
N CYS A 39 -22.07 21.92 -19.46
CA CYS A 39 -23.41 21.72 -20.04
C CYS A 39 -24.45 22.66 -19.43
N LEU A 40 -25.62 22.74 -20.06
CA LEU A 40 -26.81 23.35 -19.47
C LEU A 40 -27.15 22.69 -18.13
N ALA A 41 -27.59 23.50 -17.16
CA ALA A 41 -28.05 23.03 -15.87
C ALA A 41 -29.18 22.00 -16.04
N GLY A 42 -29.11 20.88 -15.31
CA GLY A 42 -30.13 19.82 -15.36
C GLY A 42 -29.88 18.68 -16.36
N CYS A 43 -28.76 18.66 -17.09
CA CYS A 43 -28.46 17.52 -17.97
C CYS A 43 -28.08 16.26 -17.18
N GLN A 44 -28.99 15.30 -17.07
CA GLN A 44 -28.79 14.05 -16.30
C GLN A 44 -27.59 13.22 -16.80
N VAL A 45 -27.36 13.19 -18.12
CA VAL A 45 -26.21 12.47 -18.71
C VAL A 45 -24.89 13.08 -18.24
N CYS A 46 -24.80 14.41 -18.28
CA CYS A 46 -23.58 15.12 -17.90
C CYS A 46 -23.35 15.13 -16.39
N GLN A 47 -24.42 15.10 -15.58
CA GLN A 47 -24.32 14.99 -14.11
C GLN A 47 -23.59 13.72 -13.69
N ASN A 48 -23.87 12.59 -14.34
CA ASN A 48 -23.20 11.33 -14.05
C ASN A 48 -21.71 11.35 -14.38
N LEU A 49 -21.26 12.26 -15.26
CA LEU A 49 -19.86 12.42 -15.66
C LEU A 49 -19.07 13.38 -14.75
N ILE A 50 -19.74 14.08 -13.83
CA ILE A 50 -19.06 14.93 -12.85
C ILE A 50 -18.26 14.03 -11.90
N ARG A 51 -17.04 14.44 -11.56
CA ARG A 51 -16.18 13.69 -10.64
C ARG A 51 -16.43 14.16 -9.20
N CYS A 52 -16.72 13.21 -8.31
CA CYS A 52 -16.73 13.45 -6.86
C CYS A 52 -15.30 13.64 -6.34
N CYS A 53 -15.14 14.39 -5.25
CA CYS A 53 -13.88 14.53 -4.54
C CYS A 53 -13.28 13.21 -4.05
N CYS A 54 -14.05 12.12 -3.95
CA CYS A 54 -13.47 10.79 -3.69
C CYS A 54 -12.72 10.20 -4.91
N GLY A 55 -12.91 10.76 -6.11
CA GLY A 55 -12.29 10.32 -7.36
C GLY A 55 -13.21 9.51 -8.28
N ARG A 56 -14.37 9.04 -7.82
CA ARG A 56 -15.38 8.36 -8.64
C ARG A 56 -16.21 9.36 -9.45
N LEU A 57 -16.78 8.89 -10.56
CA LEU A 57 -17.84 9.64 -11.22
C LEU A 57 -19.10 9.59 -10.36
N ILE A 58 -19.93 10.63 -10.41
CA ILE A 58 -21.18 10.69 -9.64
C ILE A 58 -22.01 9.44 -9.93
N GLY A 59 -22.16 9.03 -11.19
CA GLY A 59 -22.93 7.83 -11.57
C GLY A 59 -22.35 6.49 -11.08
N ASP A 60 -21.10 6.44 -10.62
CA ASP A 60 -20.47 5.23 -10.10
C ASP A 60 -20.78 4.98 -8.61
N HIS A 61 -21.54 5.87 -7.96
CA HIS A 61 -21.98 5.68 -6.58
C HIS A 61 -23.23 4.79 -6.53
N THR A 62 -23.09 3.52 -6.14
CA THR A 62 -24.19 2.54 -6.17
C THR A 62 -25.22 2.67 -5.05
N ASN A 63 -24.88 3.39 -3.96
CA ASN A 63 -25.65 3.40 -2.69
C ASN A 63 -26.19 4.78 -2.33
N LEU A 64 -26.21 5.73 -3.27
CA LEU A 64 -26.73 7.08 -3.06
C LEU A 64 -27.92 7.28 -3.97
N ASP A 65 -29.09 7.50 -3.38
CA ASP A 65 -30.32 7.77 -4.11
C ASP A 65 -30.18 9.13 -4.81
N TYR A 66 -30.18 9.13 -6.14
CA TYR A 66 -29.97 10.32 -6.99
C TYR A 66 -31.20 11.26 -7.03
N SER A 67 -32.04 11.22 -6.01
CA SER A 67 -33.33 11.90 -5.97
C SER A 67 -33.21 13.42 -5.83
N TRP A 68 -32.00 13.96 -5.65
CA TRP A 68 -31.74 15.40 -5.63
C TRP A 68 -30.82 15.81 -6.77
N PRO A 69 -31.20 16.80 -7.58
CA PRO A 69 -30.28 17.37 -8.52
C PRO A 69 -29.14 18.08 -7.78
N VAL A 70 -27.92 17.61 -8.01
CA VAL A 70 -26.68 18.12 -7.38
C VAL A 70 -26.51 19.64 -7.60
N TYR A 71 -27.15 20.20 -8.63
CA TYR A 71 -27.18 21.64 -8.91
C TYR A 71 -27.92 22.49 -7.85
N LEU A 72 -28.77 21.90 -6.99
CA LEU A 72 -29.41 22.63 -5.89
C LEU A 72 -28.52 22.68 -4.64
N SER A 73 -27.64 21.69 -4.46
CA SER A 73 -26.69 21.70 -3.33
C SER A 73 -25.69 22.86 -3.43
N THR A 74 -25.37 23.35 -4.61
CA THR A 74 -24.49 24.52 -4.76
C THR A 74 -25.08 25.82 -4.21
N GLN A 75 -26.39 25.88 -3.90
CA GLN A 75 -27.00 27.04 -3.24
C GLN A 75 -27.14 26.90 -1.71
N GLU A 76 -27.04 25.69 -1.15
CA GLU A 76 -27.17 25.46 0.31
C GLU A 76 -25.88 24.93 0.98
N THR A 77 -24.90 24.46 0.20
CA THR A 77 -23.59 24.01 0.71
C THR A 77 -22.46 24.85 0.13
N GLU A 78 -22.34 26.10 0.57
CA GLU A 78 -21.10 26.87 0.40
C GLU A 78 -20.01 26.25 1.31
N ASP A 79 -18.88 25.83 0.72
CA ASP A 79 -17.57 25.56 1.35
C ASP A 79 -17.33 24.29 2.21
N GLU A 80 -18.05 23.18 2.04
CA GLU A 80 -17.64 21.92 2.69
C GLU A 80 -16.49 21.21 1.96
N GLU A 81 -15.29 21.19 2.57
CA GLU A 81 -14.13 20.44 2.06
C GLU A 81 -14.30 18.92 2.28
N TRP A 82 -14.10 18.13 1.22
CA TRP A 82 -14.20 16.68 1.32
C TRP A 82 -13.10 16.09 2.21
N ASN A 83 -13.51 15.45 3.31
CA ASN A 83 -12.62 14.71 4.21
C ASN A 83 -13.06 13.25 4.39
N VAL A 84 -12.08 12.34 4.50
CA VAL A 84 -12.29 10.89 4.63
C VAL A 84 -13.14 10.54 5.85
N GLN A 85 -12.88 11.14 7.01
CA GLN A 85 -13.57 10.82 8.25
C GLN A 85 -15.06 11.20 8.21
N LYS A 86 -15.41 12.31 7.55
CA LYS A 86 -16.80 12.80 7.47
C LYS A 86 -17.61 12.18 6.33
N HIS A 87 -16.98 11.94 5.18
CA HIS A 87 -17.69 11.62 3.93
C HIS A 87 -17.53 10.18 3.48
N THR A 88 -16.96 9.31 4.32
CA THR A 88 -16.92 7.87 4.08
C THR A 88 -17.62 7.11 5.20
N LYS A 89 -18.18 5.96 4.87
CA LYS A 89 -18.78 5.02 5.82
C LYS A 89 -17.92 3.77 5.90
N THR A 90 -17.72 3.28 7.12
CA THR A 90 -17.05 2.01 7.37
C THR A 90 -18.03 0.85 7.37
N SER A 91 -17.61 -0.29 6.83
CA SER A 91 -18.34 -1.56 6.91
C SER A 91 -17.33 -2.72 7.01
N PRO A 92 -17.73 -3.91 7.49
CA PRO A 92 -16.83 -5.06 7.57
C PRO A 92 -16.15 -5.34 6.22
N THR A 93 -14.88 -5.73 6.26
CA THR A 93 -14.13 -6.02 5.04
C THR A 93 -14.73 -7.22 4.29
N ASP A 94 -14.71 -7.14 2.97
CA ASP A 94 -15.23 -8.14 2.04
C ASP A 94 -14.16 -8.66 1.08
N ALA A 95 -12.89 -8.28 1.28
CA ALA A 95 -11.80 -8.61 0.37
C ALA A 95 -10.57 -9.06 1.18
N PHE A 96 -10.45 -10.36 1.41
CA PHE A 96 -9.31 -10.98 2.07
C PHE A 96 -9.16 -12.45 1.70
N GLY A 97 -7.93 -12.96 1.73
CA GLY A 97 -7.63 -14.34 1.40
C GLY A 97 -6.25 -14.52 0.80
N THR A 98 -6.18 -15.27 -0.29
CA THR A 98 -4.93 -15.55 -1.03
C THR A 98 -5.08 -15.13 -2.49
N ILE A 99 -4.13 -14.36 -2.99
CA ILE A 99 -4.01 -14.04 -4.42
C ILE A 99 -3.25 -15.17 -5.11
N ASN A 100 -3.76 -15.62 -6.25
CA ASN A 100 -3.04 -16.44 -7.22
C ASN A 100 -2.81 -15.61 -8.48
N PHE A 101 -1.56 -15.14 -8.65
CA PHE A 101 -1.18 -14.29 -9.77
C PHE A 101 -1.17 -15.07 -11.09
N GLN A 102 -1.83 -14.53 -12.11
CA GLN A 102 -1.91 -15.11 -13.44
C GLN A 102 -0.78 -14.58 -14.36
N ASP A 103 0.46 -14.58 -13.84
CA ASP A 103 1.62 -13.98 -14.49
C ASP A 103 2.53 -15.04 -15.15
N GLY A 104 2.10 -15.57 -16.30
CA GLY A 104 2.88 -16.54 -17.08
C GLY A 104 3.01 -17.91 -16.41
N ASP A 105 4.14 -18.59 -16.63
CA ASP A 105 4.32 -20.03 -16.33
C ASP A 105 4.52 -20.36 -14.83
N HIS A 106 4.66 -19.36 -13.96
CA HIS A 106 4.89 -19.56 -12.53
C HIS A 106 3.73 -19.04 -11.68
N THR A 107 3.18 -19.91 -10.83
CA THR A 107 2.15 -19.53 -9.87
C THR A 107 2.79 -18.85 -8.65
N HIS A 108 2.58 -17.54 -8.56
CA HIS A 108 2.95 -16.78 -7.36
C HIS A 108 1.74 -16.59 -6.47
N HIS A 109 1.91 -16.85 -5.17
CA HIS A 109 0.86 -16.69 -4.17
C HIS A 109 1.22 -15.63 -3.13
N ALA A 110 0.23 -14.81 -2.77
CA ALA A 110 0.33 -13.81 -1.73
C ALA A 110 -0.89 -13.80 -0.82
N LYS A 111 -0.71 -13.56 0.48
CA LYS A 111 -1.83 -13.28 1.38
C LYS A 111 -2.24 -11.81 1.24
N TYR A 112 -3.54 -11.52 1.33
CA TYR A 112 -4.01 -10.14 1.21
C TYR A 112 -5.22 -9.86 2.08
N ILE A 113 -5.38 -8.58 2.42
CA ILE A 113 -6.58 -8.04 3.06
C ILE A 113 -6.79 -6.58 2.65
N ARG A 114 -8.04 -6.20 2.40
CA ARG A 114 -8.49 -4.82 2.33
C ARG A 114 -8.84 -4.32 3.73
N ILE A 115 -8.20 -3.23 4.14
CA ILE A 115 -8.33 -2.68 5.49
C ILE A 115 -8.50 -1.17 5.41
N SER A 116 -9.18 -0.60 6.40
CA SER A 116 -9.24 0.83 6.52
C SER A 116 -7.87 1.40 6.89
N TYR A 117 -7.51 2.55 6.32
CA TYR A 117 -6.21 3.18 6.58
C TYR A 117 -5.96 3.53 8.07
N ASP A 118 -7.01 3.61 8.89
CA ASP A 118 -6.96 3.88 10.33
C ASP A 118 -7.22 2.65 11.20
N THR A 119 -7.06 1.45 10.63
CA THR A 119 -7.11 0.18 11.38
C THR A 119 -6.11 0.16 12.54
N LYS A 120 -6.52 -0.42 13.67
CA LYS A 120 -5.67 -0.54 14.85
C LYS A 120 -4.46 -1.45 14.59
N LEU A 121 -3.28 -0.97 14.99
CA LEU A 121 -1.98 -1.58 14.65
C LEU A 121 -1.72 -2.92 15.37
N ASP A 122 -2.26 -3.07 16.59
CA ASP A 122 -2.18 -4.31 17.37
C ASP A 122 -2.92 -5.46 16.67
N GLN A 123 -4.08 -5.16 16.08
CA GLN A 123 -4.85 -6.12 15.29
C GLN A 123 -4.14 -6.46 13.96
N LEU A 124 -3.51 -5.47 13.31
CA LEU A 124 -2.71 -5.72 12.09
C LEU A 124 -1.50 -6.59 12.37
N LEU A 125 -0.74 -6.32 13.43
CA LEU A 125 0.38 -7.17 13.80
C LEU A 125 -0.08 -8.58 14.18
N ARG A 126 -1.20 -8.70 14.89
CA ARG A 126 -1.82 -10.00 15.17
C ARG A 126 -2.17 -10.75 13.89
N LEU A 127 -2.77 -10.10 12.91
CA LEU A 127 -3.06 -10.71 11.61
C LEU A 127 -1.77 -11.25 10.97
N MET A 128 -0.73 -10.41 10.88
CA MET A 128 0.53 -10.79 10.25
C MET A 128 1.22 -11.95 10.96
N VAL A 129 1.38 -11.88 12.28
CA VAL A 129 2.19 -12.86 13.04
C VAL A 129 1.38 -14.11 13.37
N LYS A 130 0.13 -13.98 13.81
CA LYS A 130 -0.68 -15.13 14.26
C LYS A 130 -1.43 -15.77 13.10
N GLU A 131 -2.14 -14.97 12.32
CA GLU A 131 -3.08 -15.50 11.31
C GLU A 131 -2.37 -15.86 10.01
N TRP A 132 -1.42 -15.03 9.57
CA TRP A 132 -0.56 -15.32 8.41
C TRP A 132 0.71 -16.10 8.77
N GLN A 133 0.93 -16.39 10.05
CA GLN A 133 2.08 -17.15 10.55
C GLN A 133 3.43 -16.55 10.14
N MET A 134 3.50 -15.23 10.01
CA MET A 134 4.75 -14.55 9.69
C MET A 134 5.67 -14.53 10.90
N GLU A 135 6.93 -14.94 10.72
CA GLU A 135 7.96 -14.74 11.72
C GLU A 135 8.20 -13.23 11.93
N LEU A 136 8.22 -12.79 13.20
CA LEU A 136 8.54 -11.40 13.54
C LEU A 136 9.95 -11.07 13.01
N PRO A 137 10.13 -9.95 12.29
CA PRO A 137 11.38 -9.67 11.62
C PRO A 137 12.46 -9.24 12.63
N LYS A 138 13.71 -9.51 12.29
CA LYS A 138 14.87 -8.94 13.02
C LYS A 138 15.26 -7.55 12.51
N LEU A 139 14.71 -7.14 11.37
CA LEU A 139 14.94 -5.84 10.71
C LEU A 139 13.77 -5.54 9.77
N VAL A 140 13.34 -4.29 9.69
CA VAL A 140 12.44 -3.82 8.62
C VAL A 140 13.22 -2.93 7.66
N ILE A 141 13.22 -3.30 6.38
CA ILE A 141 13.76 -2.47 5.30
C ILE A 141 12.57 -1.82 4.60
N SER A 142 12.34 -0.54 4.87
CA SER A 142 11.27 0.23 4.26
C SER A 142 11.77 0.93 3.00
N VAL A 143 11.42 0.42 1.83
CA VAL A 143 11.89 0.94 0.54
C VAL A 143 10.94 1.99 0.00
N HIS A 144 11.46 3.18 -0.26
CA HIS A 144 10.73 4.34 -0.77
C HIS A 144 11.33 4.79 -2.09
N GLY A 145 10.52 5.37 -2.97
CA GLY A 145 11.02 5.85 -4.24
C GLY A 145 9.96 6.41 -5.17
N GLY A 146 10.30 6.49 -6.47
CA GLY A 146 9.35 6.86 -7.50
C GLY A 146 8.24 5.83 -7.67
N ILE A 147 6.99 6.27 -7.70
CA ILE A 147 5.80 5.43 -7.95
C ILE A 147 5.63 5.18 -9.47
N GLN A 148 5.99 6.18 -10.28
CA GLN A 148 5.99 6.11 -11.74
C GLN A 148 7.14 5.25 -12.26
N SER A 149 7.01 4.69 -13.47
CA SER A 149 8.07 3.92 -14.10
C SER A 149 9.32 4.77 -14.36
N PHE A 150 10.48 4.27 -13.96
CA PHE A 150 11.80 4.86 -14.25
C PHE A 150 12.83 3.75 -14.49
N LYS A 151 13.91 4.08 -15.20
CA LYS A 151 15.00 3.14 -15.50
C LYS A 151 16.19 3.43 -14.57
N LEU A 152 16.66 2.39 -13.90
CA LEU A 152 17.93 2.44 -13.18
C LEU A 152 19.09 2.13 -14.14
N PRO A 153 20.23 2.85 -14.05
CA PRO A 153 21.45 2.46 -14.74
C PRO A 153 21.85 1.02 -14.40
N SER A 154 22.34 0.25 -15.37
CA SER A 154 22.58 -1.19 -15.22
C SER A 154 23.46 -1.55 -14.01
N LYS A 155 24.52 -0.77 -13.77
CA LYS A 155 25.42 -0.95 -12.61
C LYS A 155 24.69 -0.71 -11.29
N VAL A 156 23.93 0.39 -11.19
CA VAL A 156 23.14 0.74 -10.01
C VAL A 156 22.07 -0.32 -9.73
N LYS A 157 21.36 -0.77 -10.78
CA LYS A 157 20.36 -1.85 -10.69
C LYS A 157 20.97 -3.12 -10.11
N GLN A 158 22.13 -3.55 -10.60
CA GLN A 158 22.80 -4.76 -10.11
C GLN A 158 23.21 -4.64 -8.64
N VAL A 159 23.80 -3.51 -8.24
CA VAL A 159 24.22 -3.27 -6.86
C VAL A 159 23.00 -3.21 -5.93
N PHE A 160 21.96 -2.46 -6.32
CA PHE A 160 20.70 -2.37 -5.58
C PHE A 160 20.06 -3.76 -5.38
N SER A 161 19.88 -4.52 -6.46
CA SER A 161 19.22 -5.83 -6.37
C SER A 161 20.00 -6.82 -5.51
N LYS A 162 21.33 -6.91 -5.70
CA LYS A 162 22.18 -7.82 -4.91
C LYS A 162 22.23 -7.40 -3.44
N GLY A 163 22.41 -6.10 -3.18
CA GLY A 163 22.50 -5.57 -1.82
C GLY A 163 21.20 -5.77 -1.03
N LEU A 164 20.05 -5.44 -1.62
CA LEU A 164 18.75 -5.59 -0.98
C LEU A 164 18.45 -7.05 -0.64
N VAL A 165 18.60 -7.95 -1.62
CA VAL A 165 18.38 -9.39 -1.42
C VAL A 165 19.31 -9.94 -0.35
N LYS A 166 20.61 -9.61 -0.44
CA LYS A 166 21.60 -10.12 0.51
C LYS A 166 21.32 -9.64 1.93
N ALA A 167 20.97 -8.36 2.10
CA ALA A 167 20.60 -7.81 3.40
C ALA A 167 19.39 -8.52 3.98
N ALA A 168 18.31 -8.62 3.21
CA ALA A 168 17.06 -9.23 3.68
C ALA A 168 17.21 -10.72 4.03
N GLU A 169 17.92 -11.49 3.19
CA GLU A 169 18.17 -12.91 3.43
C GLU A 169 19.06 -13.14 4.67
N THR A 170 20.11 -12.33 4.82
CA THR A 170 21.08 -12.52 5.91
C THR A 170 20.48 -12.18 7.27
N THR A 171 19.62 -11.16 7.35
CA THR A 171 19.03 -10.72 8.62
C THR A 171 17.67 -11.35 8.90
N GLY A 172 16.99 -11.95 7.92
CA GLY A 172 15.57 -12.27 8.03
C GLY A 172 14.72 -11.01 8.13
N ALA A 173 14.99 -10.03 7.26
CA ALA A 173 14.25 -8.77 7.25
C ALA A 173 12.89 -8.90 6.56
N TRP A 174 11.93 -8.08 7.00
CA TRP A 174 10.77 -7.75 6.17
C TRP A 174 11.13 -6.60 5.23
N ILE A 175 10.79 -6.72 3.96
CA ILE A 175 10.88 -5.64 2.98
C ILE A 175 9.48 -5.03 2.84
N VAL A 176 9.33 -3.75 3.19
CA VAL A 176 8.07 -3.03 3.07
C VAL A 176 8.16 -2.05 1.91
N THR A 177 7.15 -2.07 1.04
CA THR A 177 7.04 -1.18 -0.13
C THR A 177 5.57 -0.85 -0.39
N GLU A 178 5.29 -0.05 -1.43
CA GLU A 178 3.95 0.18 -1.95
C GLU A 178 3.34 -1.10 -2.58
N GLY A 179 4.16 -2.05 -3.06
CA GLY A 179 3.66 -3.33 -3.58
C GLY A 179 3.02 -3.26 -4.98
N ILE A 180 3.13 -2.12 -5.65
CA ILE A 180 2.60 -1.91 -7.00
C ILE A 180 3.61 -2.35 -8.07
N ASN A 181 3.14 -2.73 -9.25
CA ASN A 181 3.97 -3.24 -10.34
C ASN A 181 4.63 -2.14 -11.20
N THR A 182 4.87 -0.97 -10.60
CA THR A 182 5.52 0.18 -11.22
C THR A 182 6.59 0.77 -10.29
N GLY A 183 7.44 1.64 -10.84
CA GLY A 183 8.42 2.40 -10.07
C GLY A 183 9.37 1.57 -9.22
N VAL A 184 9.66 2.03 -8.00
CA VAL A 184 10.60 1.38 -7.08
C VAL A 184 10.14 -0.02 -6.66
N SER A 185 8.84 -0.22 -6.45
CA SER A 185 8.26 -1.51 -6.07
C SER A 185 8.49 -2.57 -7.16
N LYS A 186 8.45 -2.17 -8.44
CA LYS A 186 8.83 -3.04 -9.57
C LYS A 186 10.31 -3.42 -9.55
N HIS A 187 11.21 -2.49 -9.22
CA HIS A 187 12.65 -2.79 -9.11
C HIS A 187 12.93 -3.76 -7.95
N VAL A 188 12.24 -3.61 -6.82
CA VAL A 188 12.27 -4.57 -5.70
C VAL A 188 11.78 -5.94 -6.16
N GLY A 189 10.60 -6.00 -6.81
CA GLY A 189 10.05 -7.27 -7.32
C GLY A 189 11.00 -7.96 -8.29
N ASN A 190 11.63 -7.24 -9.21
CA ASN A 190 12.64 -7.80 -10.11
C ASN A 190 13.86 -8.37 -9.36
N ALA A 191 14.32 -7.72 -8.28
CA ALA A 191 15.41 -8.24 -7.46
C ALA A 191 15.02 -9.57 -6.79
N LEU A 192 13.80 -9.63 -6.25
CA LEU A 192 13.25 -10.83 -5.61
C LEU A 192 13.02 -11.96 -6.62
N LYS A 193 12.60 -11.64 -7.85
CA LYS A 193 12.42 -12.63 -8.93
C LYS A 193 13.72 -13.34 -9.26
N VAL A 194 14.80 -12.57 -9.43
CA VAL A 194 16.14 -13.14 -9.68
C VAL A 194 16.57 -14.04 -8.53
N HIS A 195 16.32 -13.63 -7.28
CA HIS A 195 16.65 -14.44 -6.11
C HIS A 195 15.86 -15.76 -6.04
N ALA A 196 14.55 -15.71 -6.28
CA ALA A 196 13.66 -16.87 -6.21
C ALA A 196 14.07 -17.99 -7.20
N CYS A 197 14.68 -17.64 -8.34
CA CYS A 197 15.24 -18.62 -9.27
C CYS A 197 16.47 -19.38 -8.71
N HIS A 198 17.18 -18.81 -7.73
CA HIS A 198 18.44 -19.34 -7.20
C HIS A 198 18.30 -19.90 -5.77
N CYS A 199 17.32 -19.47 -4.99
CA CYS A 199 17.14 -19.86 -3.60
C CYS A 199 15.65 -20.10 -3.28
N PRO A 200 15.29 -21.23 -2.64
CA PRO A 200 13.92 -21.52 -2.25
C PRO A 200 13.47 -20.75 -1.00
N ARG A 201 14.38 -20.11 -0.26
CA ARG A 201 14.02 -19.33 0.95
C ARG A 201 13.26 -18.08 0.54
N LYS A 202 12.00 -17.99 0.96
CA LYS A 202 11.11 -16.88 0.60
C LYS A 202 11.42 -15.66 1.47
N ILE A 203 11.92 -14.59 0.86
CA ILE A 203 12.03 -13.28 1.50
C ILE A 203 10.62 -12.72 1.71
N CYS A 204 10.34 -12.21 2.91
CA CYS A 204 9.05 -11.58 3.20
C CYS A 204 9.01 -10.16 2.63
N ALA A 205 8.28 -10.00 1.53
CA ALA A 205 7.98 -8.70 0.93
C ALA A 205 6.52 -8.34 1.15
N ILE A 206 6.27 -7.17 1.72
CA ILE A 206 4.94 -6.65 2.10
C ILE A 206 4.64 -5.41 1.25
N GLY A 207 3.52 -5.45 0.55
CA GLY A 207 2.97 -4.31 -0.19
C GLY A 207 1.89 -3.60 0.64
N ILE A 208 1.96 -2.27 0.73
CA ILE A 208 0.92 -1.43 1.35
C ILE A 208 0.42 -0.39 0.34
N PRO A 209 -0.28 -0.79 -0.74
CA PRO A 209 -0.84 0.14 -1.69
C PRO A 209 -2.17 0.71 -1.19
N PRO A 210 -2.60 1.90 -1.68
CA PRO A 210 -3.98 2.31 -1.56
C PRO A 210 -4.90 1.36 -2.33
N TRP A 211 -5.99 0.91 -1.72
CA TRP A 211 -7.00 0.07 -2.39
C TRP A 211 -7.48 0.72 -3.69
N GLY A 212 -7.82 2.01 -3.61
CA GLY A 212 -8.41 2.78 -4.72
C GLY A 212 -7.52 2.96 -5.95
N VAL A 213 -6.22 2.66 -5.90
CA VAL A 213 -5.30 2.75 -7.06
C VAL A 213 -5.05 1.40 -7.71
N ILE A 214 -5.53 0.31 -7.12
CA ILE A 214 -5.35 -1.04 -7.66
C ILE A 214 -6.33 -1.29 -8.79
N GLU A 215 -5.83 -1.80 -9.90
CA GLU A 215 -6.63 -2.23 -11.04
C GLU A 215 -7.25 -3.62 -10.79
N ASN A 216 -8.39 -3.91 -11.41
CA ASN A 216 -9.13 -5.17 -11.27
C ASN A 216 -9.49 -5.52 -9.80
N GLN A 217 -9.83 -4.50 -9.00
CA GLN A 217 -10.28 -4.66 -7.59
C GLN A 217 -11.40 -5.69 -7.41
N LYS A 218 -12.29 -5.83 -8.41
CA LYS A 218 -13.42 -6.76 -8.36
C LYS A 218 -12.95 -8.21 -8.21
N ASP A 219 -11.82 -8.56 -8.82
CA ASP A 219 -11.24 -9.90 -8.76
C ASP A 219 -10.73 -10.23 -7.34
N LEU A 220 -10.42 -9.20 -6.54
CA LEU A 220 -9.93 -9.33 -5.17
C LEU A 220 -11.06 -9.36 -4.14
N VAL A 221 -12.32 -9.13 -4.53
CA VAL A 221 -13.47 -9.17 -3.62
C VAL A 221 -13.85 -10.63 -3.34
N GLY A 222 -13.91 -10.97 -2.07
CA GLY A 222 -14.20 -12.30 -1.57
C GLY A 222 -13.69 -12.47 -0.14
N LYS A 223 -14.38 -13.30 0.65
CA LYS A 223 -14.06 -13.56 2.05
C LYS A 223 -13.36 -14.91 2.18
N ASP A 224 -12.09 -14.88 2.56
CA ASP A 224 -11.23 -16.06 2.70
C ASP A 224 -11.16 -16.92 1.43
N VAL A 225 -11.03 -16.26 0.28
CA VAL A 225 -11.00 -16.93 -1.03
C VAL A 225 -9.59 -16.99 -1.59
N VAL A 226 -9.37 -17.92 -2.52
CA VAL A 226 -8.26 -17.83 -3.46
C VAL A 226 -8.76 -17.08 -4.70
N CYS A 227 -8.32 -15.84 -4.88
CA CYS A 227 -8.68 -15.05 -6.05
C CYS A 227 -7.64 -15.20 -7.16
N LEU A 228 -8.12 -15.26 -8.41
CA LEU A 228 -7.25 -15.20 -9.59
C LEU A 228 -7.08 -13.74 -9.96
N TYR A 229 -5.84 -13.23 -9.93
CA TYR A 229 -5.57 -11.82 -10.21
C TYR A 229 -4.63 -11.68 -11.40
N GLN A 230 -5.05 -10.89 -12.39
CA GLN A 230 -4.25 -10.59 -13.57
C GLN A 230 -3.49 -9.28 -13.39
N THR A 231 -2.18 -9.27 -13.65
CA THR A 231 -1.36 -8.05 -13.59
C THR A 231 -1.29 -7.28 -14.91
N LEU A 232 -2.09 -7.69 -15.90
CA LEU A 232 -2.27 -6.96 -17.16
C LEU A 232 -2.91 -5.61 -16.88
N GLY A 233 -2.10 -4.55 -17.02
CA GLY A 233 -2.58 -3.20 -16.87
C GLY A 233 -3.39 -2.74 -18.08
N ASN A 234 -4.44 -1.96 -17.86
CA ASN A 234 -5.16 -1.30 -18.94
C ASN A 234 -4.37 -0.05 -19.39
N PRO A 235 -3.94 0.04 -20.67
CA PRO A 235 -3.13 1.18 -21.15
C PRO A 235 -3.87 2.52 -21.08
N LEU A 236 -5.21 2.52 -20.97
CA LEU A 236 -6.03 3.74 -20.83
C LEU A 236 -6.28 4.10 -19.36
N SER A 237 -5.94 3.21 -18.43
CA SER A 237 -6.14 3.39 -16.99
C SER A 237 -4.97 4.12 -16.36
N LYS A 238 -5.27 4.96 -15.37
CA LYS A 238 -4.25 5.59 -14.50
C LYS A 238 -3.99 4.78 -13.23
N LEU A 239 -4.69 3.64 -13.09
CA LEU A 239 -4.50 2.71 -11.98
C LEU A 239 -3.24 1.85 -12.22
N THR A 240 -2.89 1.05 -11.23
CA THR A 240 -1.71 0.17 -11.27
C THR A 240 -2.07 -1.21 -10.77
N THR A 241 -1.26 -2.21 -11.12
CA THR A 241 -1.46 -3.59 -10.69
C THR A 241 -0.58 -3.93 -9.50
N LEU A 242 -0.96 -4.95 -8.73
CA LEU A 242 -0.12 -5.50 -7.67
C LEU A 242 1.12 -6.20 -8.27
N ASN A 243 2.25 -6.14 -7.58
CA ASN A 243 3.47 -6.83 -8.01
C ASN A 243 3.48 -8.29 -7.51
N SER A 244 3.56 -9.25 -8.43
CA SER A 244 3.48 -10.68 -8.12
C SER A 244 4.62 -11.26 -7.29
N MET A 245 5.72 -10.51 -7.11
CA MET A 245 6.85 -10.95 -6.30
C MET A 245 6.70 -10.58 -4.81
N HIS A 246 5.66 -9.85 -4.44
CA HIS A 246 5.33 -9.58 -3.05
C HIS A 246 4.53 -10.73 -2.44
N SER A 247 4.83 -11.02 -1.18
CA SER A 247 4.27 -12.17 -0.46
C SER A 247 3.00 -11.84 0.33
N HIS A 248 2.82 -10.58 0.71
CA HIS A 248 1.72 -10.12 1.57
C HIS A 248 1.26 -8.73 1.12
N PHE A 249 -0.03 -8.47 1.21
CA PHE A 249 -0.63 -7.18 0.86
C PHE A 249 -1.58 -6.67 1.93
N LEU A 250 -1.35 -5.43 2.36
CA LEU A 250 -2.26 -4.65 3.20
C LEU A 250 -2.84 -3.53 2.33
N LEU A 251 -4.01 -3.76 1.73
CA LEU A 251 -4.64 -2.83 0.80
C LEU A 251 -5.36 -1.73 1.59
N ALA A 252 -4.73 -0.56 1.68
CA ALA A 252 -5.16 0.54 2.53
C ALA A 252 -6.32 1.31 1.91
N ASP A 253 -7.47 1.31 2.56
CA ASP A 253 -8.71 1.86 2.05
C ASP A 253 -9.14 3.11 2.82
N ASP A 254 -9.28 4.20 2.08
CA ASP A 254 -9.79 5.49 2.55
C ASP A 254 -11.07 5.91 1.81
N GLY A 255 -11.69 4.99 1.05
CA GLY A 255 -12.90 5.24 0.28
C GLY A 255 -12.68 6.04 -1.01
N THR A 256 -11.45 6.42 -1.34
CA THR A 256 -11.12 7.14 -2.59
C THR A 256 -10.80 6.19 -3.74
N VAL A 257 -10.76 6.72 -4.97
CA VAL A 257 -10.33 6.02 -6.19
C VAL A 257 -9.27 6.84 -6.90
N GLY A 258 -8.18 6.20 -7.30
CA GLY A 258 -7.07 6.82 -8.02
C GLY A 258 -6.22 7.80 -7.21
N LYS A 259 -6.31 7.79 -5.87
CA LYS A 259 -5.58 8.70 -4.99
C LYS A 259 -4.59 7.97 -4.09
N TYR A 260 -3.48 8.66 -3.81
CA TYR A 260 -2.44 8.27 -2.86
C TYR A 260 -2.43 9.26 -1.70
N GLY A 261 -1.96 8.83 -0.53
CA GLY A 261 -1.77 9.66 0.66
C GLY A 261 -1.93 8.89 1.98
N ASN A 262 -3.12 8.35 2.24
CA ASN A 262 -3.46 7.78 3.55
C ASN A 262 -2.73 6.46 3.86
N GLU A 263 -2.33 5.70 2.83
CA GLU A 263 -1.49 4.50 2.96
C GLU A 263 -0.14 4.83 3.60
N LYS A 264 0.40 6.04 3.39
CA LYS A 264 1.69 6.45 3.96
C LYS A 264 1.61 6.54 5.49
N LYS A 265 0.51 7.10 6.00
CA LYS A 265 0.26 7.19 7.44
C LYS A 265 0.14 5.81 8.06
N LEU A 266 -0.62 4.90 7.42
CA LEU A 266 -0.73 3.52 7.87
C LEU A 266 0.64 2.83 7.91
N ARG A 267 1.41 2.93 6.82
CA ARG A 267 2.75 2.36 6.70
C ARG A 267 3.70 2.86 7.78
N ARG A 268 3.79 4.18 8.01
CA ARG A 268 4.62 4.76 9.08
C ARG A 268 4.22 4.30 10.46
N ASN A 269 2.91 4.31 10.74
CA ASN A 269 2.39 3.85 12.02
C ASN A 269 2.71 2.38 12.26
N LEU A 270 2.56 1.53 11.24
CA LEU A 270 2.89 0.11 11.33
C LEU A 270 4.39 -0.12 11.54
N GLU A 271 5.25 0.57 10.80
CA GLU A 271 6.72 0.52 10.97
C GLU A 271 7.11 0.90 12.41
N LYS A 272 6.55 1.99 12.94
CA LYS A 272 6.78 2.43 14.32
C LYS A 272 6.28 1.39 15.33
N TYR A 273 5.10 0.82 15.11
CA TYR A 273 4.55 -0.21 16.00
C TYR A 273 5.38 -1.50 16.00
N ILE A 274 5.87 -1.92 14.83
CA ILE A 274 6.79 -3.06 14.70
C ILE A 274 8.10 -2.77 15.42
N SER A 275 8.62 -1.54 15.35
CA SER A 275 9.86 -1.17 16.02
C SER A 275 9.83 -1.30 17.55
N GLN A 276 8.63 -1.25 18.13
CA GLN A 276 8.42 -1.42 19.57
C GLN A 276 8.31 -2.89 19.99
N GLN A 277 8.20 -3.81 19.03
CA GLN A 277 8.11 -5.24 19.31
C GLN A 277 9.48 -5.78 19.68
N LYS A 278 9.53 -6.58 20.75
CA LYS A 278 10.79 -7.14 21.25
C LYS A 278 11.23 -8.30 20.36
N ILE A 279 12.41 -8.20 19.76
CA ILE A 279 12.99 -9.31 18.97
C ILE A 279 13.31 -10.49 19.88
N HIS A 280 13.91 -10.22 21.05
CA HIS A 280 14.31 -11.21 22.04
C HIS A 280 13.93 -10.79 23.46
N THR A 281 13.41 -11.72 24.25
CA THR A 281 12.97 -11.49 25.64
C THR A 281 14.10 -11.04 26.58
N ARG A 282 15.37 -11.32 26.22
CA ARG A 282 16.54 -11.06 27.07
C ARG A 282 17.26 -9.73 26.81
N MET A 283 17.14 -9.14 25.62
CA MET A 283 17.93 -7.95 25.25
C MET A 283 17.13 -6.65 25.19
N GLY A 284 15.80 -6.70 25.33
CA GLY A 284 14.94 -5.50 25.37
C GLY A 284 14.94 -4.65 24.10
N GLN A 285 15.69 -5.04 23.06
CA GLN A 285 15.81 -4.31 21.80
C GLN A 285 14.57 -4.54 20.93
N GLY A 286 14.00 -3.44 20.48
CA GLY A 286 12.94 -3.40 19.49
C GLY A 286 13.42 -3.77 18.09
N VAL A 287 12.51 -4.00 17.16
CA VAL A 287 12.87 -4.26 15.75
C VAL A 287 13.45 -2.99 15.11
N PRO A 288 14.71 -2.98 14.62
CA PRO A 288 15.25 -1.83 13.92
C PRO A 288 14.51 -1.64 12.58
N VAL A 289 14.26 -0.37 12.24
CA VAL A 289 13.70 0.04 10.94
C VAL A 289 14.76 0.85 10.22
N VAL A 290 14.94 0.60 8.92
CA VAL A 290 15.83 1.38 8.05
C VAL A 290 15.02 1.82 6.82
N GLY A 291 15.08 3.11 6.49
CA GLY A 291 14.56 3.63 5.23
C GLY A 291 15.57 3.42 4.09
N LEU A 292 15.12 2.98 2.93
CA LEU A 292 15.94 2.87 1.72
C LEU A 292 15.30 3.71 0.61
N VAL A 293 15.98 4.76 0.15
CA VAL A 293 15.46 5.68 -0.86
C VAL A 293 16.10 5.39 -2.21
N VAL A 294 15.26 5.15 -3.21
CA VAL A 294 15.65 4.98 -4.61
C VAL A 294 14.85 5.98 -5.43
N GLU A 295 15.55 6.94 -6.02
CA GLU A 295 14.96 7.95 -6.87
C GLU A 295 13.97 8.87 -6.07
N GLY A 296 12.70 8.96 -6.41
CA GLY A 296 11.67 9.72 -5.68
C GLY A 296 11.37 11.12 -6.24
N GLY A 297 10.12 11.56 -6.05
CA GLY A 297 9.71 12.94 -6.31
C GLY A 297 9.90 13.86 -5.08
N PRO A 298 9.44 15.12 -5.13
CA PRO A 298 9.64 16.09 -4.03
C PRO A 298 9.14 15.63 -2.67
N ASN A 299 8.01 14.91 -2.64
CA ASN A 299 7.45 14.33 -1.41
C ASN A 299 8.41 13.35 -0.72
N MET A 300 9.38 12.78 -1.44
CA MET A 300 10.39 11.91 -0.85
C MET A 300 11.28 12.65 0.16
N ILE A 301 11.58 13.92 -0.10
CA ILE A 301 12.38 14.75 0.81
C ILE A 301 11.63 14.92 2.13
N LEU A 302 10.32 15.14 2.08
CA LEU A 302 9.47 15.20 3.27
C LEU A 302 9.44 13.87 4.02
N THR A 303 9.32 12.75 3.31
CA THR A 303 9.37 11.41 3.92
C THR A 303 10.72 11.17 4.61
N VAL A 304 11.84 11.53 3.99
CA VAL A 304 13.17 11.40 4.64
C VAL A 304 13.27 12.30 5.86
N TRP A 305 12.78 13.53 5.78
CA TRP A 305 12.73 14.45 6.92
C TRP A 305 11.91 13.89 8.09
N GLU A 306 10.74 13.30 7.82
CA GLU A 306 9.91 12.63 8.83
C GLU A 306 10.67 11.48 9.52
N TYR A 307 11.39 10.66 8.74
CA TYR A 307 12.19 9.55 9.28
C TYR A 307 13.30 10.02 10.21
N VAL A 308 14.09 11.02 9.80
CA VAL A 308 15.26 11.47 10.56
C VAL A 308 14.90 12.36 11.75
N LYS A 309 13.72 13.00 11.75
CA LYS A 309 13.23 13.82 12.85
C LYS A 309 12.62 12.99 13.99
N GLU A 310 12.30 11.73 13.76
CA GLU A 310 11.74 10.86 14.79
C GLU A 310 12.67 10.68 16.01
N THR A 311 12.09 10.22 17.11
CA THR A 311 12.83 9.95 18.35
C THR A 311 12.56 8.50 18.79
N PRO A 312 13.55 7.59 18.64
CA PRO A 312 14.86 7.79 18.00
C PRO A 312 14.75 7.98 16.47
N PRO A 313 15.74 8.63 15.83
CA PRO A 313 15.75 8.78 14.36
C PRO A 313 15.77 7.43 13.65
N VAL A 314 15.03 7.33 12.55
CA VAL A 314 15.10 6.16 11.66
C VAL A 314 16.23 6.40 10.64
N PRO A 315 17.28 5.56 10.60
CA PRO A 315 18.35 5.72 9.63
C PRO A 315 17.83 5.55 8.20
N VAL A 316 18.33 6.39 7.30
CA VAL A 316 17.95 6.38 5.88
C VAL A 316 19.18 6.16 5.00
N VAL A 317 19.14 5.12 4.17
CA VAL A 317 20.11 4.85 3.13
C VAL A 317 19.60 5.45 1.82
N VAL A 318 20.36 6.37 1.23
CA VAL A 318 20.01 7.01 -0.04
C VAL A 318 20.85 6.40 -1.17
N CYS A 319 20.19 5.85 -2.19
CA CYS A 319 20.87 5.28 -3.35
C CYS A 319 21.21 6.39 -4.37
N GLU A 320 22.44 6.89 -4.31
CA GLU A 320 22.96 7.84 -5.31
C GLU A 320 23.03 7.22 -6.72
N GLY A 321 22.85 8.06 -7.75
CA GLY A 321 22.84 7.67 -9.15
C GLY A 321 21.51 7.07 -9.59
N THR A 322 20.47 7.23 -8.77
CA THR A 322 19.10 6.76 -9.07
C THR A 322 18.21 7.87 -9.62
N GLY A 323 18.62 9.14 -9.51
CA GLY A 323 17.91 10.31 -10.05
C GLY A 323 17.08 11.07 -9.02
N ARG A 324 16.60 12.26 -9.45
CA ARG A 324 15.62 13.10 -8.73
C ARG A 324 15.96 13.32 -7.24
N ALA A 325 15.02 13.04 -6.33
CA ALA A 325 15.15 13.37 -4.92
C ALA A 325 16.32 12.66 -4.24
N ALA A 326 16.59 11.39 -4.57
CA ALA A 326 17.72 10.64 -4.04
C ALA A 326 19.06 11.33 -4.34
N ASP A 327 19.27 11.79 -5.58
CA ASP A 327 20.52 12.45 -5.96
C ASP A 327 20.65 13.84 -5.32
N ILE A 328 19.55 14.58 -5.16
CA ILE A 328 19.54 15.86 -4.43
C ILE A 328 19.93 15.65 -2.97
N LEU A 329 19.35 14.64 -2.31
CA LEU A 329 19.65 14.30 -0.92
C LEU A 329 21.12 13.85 -0.76
N ALA A 330 21.60 12.99 -1.65
CA ALA A 330 22.98 12.51 -1.65
C ALA A 330 23.98 13.65 -1.87
N PHE A 331 23.73 14.52 -2.87
CA PHE A 331 24.53 15.70 -3.15
C PHE A 331 24.59 16.63 -1.94
N THR A 332 23.43 16.94 -1.36
CA THR A 332 23.33 17.83 -0.19
C THR A 332 24.12 17.27 0.98
N HIS A 333 23.91 15.99 1.33
CA HIS A 333 24.61 15.32 2.42
C HIS A 333 26.14 15.42 2.29
N LYS A 334 26.68 15.17 1.09
CA LYS A 334 28.14 15.28 0.82
C LYS A 334 28.65 16.71 1.04
N HIS A 335 27.98 17.70 0.45
CA HIS A 335 28.45 19.09 0.50
C HIS A 335 28.16 19.80 1.83
N THR A 336 27.25 19.28 2.65
CA THR A 336 27.07 19.75 4.03
C THR A 336 28.05 19.10 5.00
N ALA A 337 28.53 17.89 4.71
CA ALA A 337 29.59 17.24 5.47
C ALA A 337 30.97 17.87 5.17
N ASP A 338 31.17 18.42 3.98
CA ASP A 338 32.40 19.09 3.54
C ASP A 338 32.57 20.54 4.06
N LYS A 339 31.75 20.99 5.02
CA LYS A 339 31.99 22.27 5.70
C LYS A 339 33.02 22.12 6.84
N GLY A 340 34.29 22.04 6.46
CA GLY A 340 35.47 22.33 7.31
C GLY A 340 36.14 21.13 7.93
#